data_AF-A0A970ESC9-F1
#
_entry.id   AF-A0A970ESC9-F1
#
_cell.length_a   1.000
_cell.length_b   1.000
_cell.length_c   1.000
_cell.angle_alpha   90.00
_cell.angle_beta   90.00
_cell.angle_gamma   90.00
#
_symmetry.space_group_name_H-M   'P 1'
#
loop_
_entity.id
_entity.type
_entity.pdbx_description
1 polymer ?
#
loop_
_entity_poly.entity_id
_entity_poly.type
_entity_poly.pdbx_seq_one_letter_code
_entity_poly.pdbx_strand_id
1 'polypeptide(L)'
;MVKYVVKRILLMFITLFIIMTICFVMIKLLPDPIIKSKLAEYKQELALREAWGYNKPILTQYGIFLKKVFTEWDWGYCIRVGTKFMDVTEYIAMKLPATIAVNLYSVIISVPLGILFGIYAA
;
A
#
# COMPACT_ATOMS: atom_id res chain seq x y z
N MET A 1 9.24 16.82 -25.46
CA MET A 1 8.32 16.67 -24.31
C MET A 1 7.66 15.29 -24.23
N VAL A 2 6.99 14.75 -25.26
CA VAL A 2 6.34 13.42 -25.21
C VAL A 2 7.30 12.27 -24.83
N LYS A 3 8.49 12.18 -25.45
CA LYS A 3 9.52 11.19 -25.08
C LYS A 3 9.93 11.28 -23.59
N TYR A 4 9.97 12.49 -23.04
CA TYR A 4 10.31 12.72 -21.64
C TYR A 4 9.17 12.28 -20.70
N VAL A 5 7.93 12.62 -21.04
CA VAL A 5 6.74 12.20 -20.28
C VAL A 5 6.62 10.67 -20.26
N VAL A 6 6.78 10.01 -21.40
CA VAL A 6 6.75 8.54 -21.50
C VAL A 6 7.86 7.92 -20.64
N LYS A 7 9.10 8.42 -20.75
CA LYS A 7 10.22 7.94 -19.92
C LYS A 7 9.91 8.08 -18.42
N ARG A 8 9.30 9.20 -18.02
CA ARG A 8 8.95 9.47 -16.62
C ARG A 8 7.85 8.54 -16.11
N ILE A 9 6.81 8.31 -16.89
CA ILE A 9 5.73 7.36 -16.56
C ILE A 9 6.28 5.94 -16.43
N LEU A 10 7.14 5.51 -17.36
CA LEU A 10 7.74 4.19 -17.33
C LEU A 10 8.62 3.99 -16.08
N LEU A 11 9.43 5.00 -15.73
CA LEU A 11 10.19 5.02 -14.49
C LEU A 11 9.28 4.92 -13.25
N MET A 12 8.17 5.66 -13.21
CA MET A 12 7.20 5.58 -12.12
C MET A 12 6.65 4.16 -11.96
N PHE A 13 6.22 3.51 -13.05
CA PHE A 13 5.74 2.13 -13.00
C PHE A 13 6.82 1.15 -12.51
N ILE A 14 8.06 1.29 -12.97
CA ILE A 14 9.17 0.44 -12.49
C ILE A 14 9.40 0.64 -10.99
N THR A 15 9.43 1.90 -10.52
CA THR A 15 9.64 2.17 -9.09
C THR A 15 8.50 1.62 -8.24
N LEU A 16 7.24 1.78 -8.67
CA LEU A 16 6.09 1.20 -7.98
C LEU A 16 6.17 -0.32 -7.94
N PHE A 17 6.53 -0.95 -9.05
CA PHE A 17 6.70 -2.40 -9.11
C PHE A 17 7.77 -2.90 -8.12
N ILE A 18 8.92 -2.22 -8.04
CA ILE A 18 9.99 -2.54 -7.08
C ILE A 18 9.53 -2.35 -5.63
N ILE A 19 8.80 -1.28 -5.33
CA ILE A 19 8.30 -1.05 -3.97
C ILE A 19 7.29 -2.15 -3.61
N MET A 20 6.39 -2.50 -4.54
CA MET A 20 5.40 -3.56 -4.35
C MET A 20 6.03 -4.94 -4.12
N THR A 21 7.07 -5.31 -4.88
CA THR A 21 7.80 -6.57 -4.65
C THR A 21 8.46 -6.58 -3.27
N ILE A 22 9.16 -5.50 -2.90
CA ILE A 22 9.82 -5.38 -1.60
C ILE A 22 8.81 -5.48 -0.47
N CYS A 23 7.71 -4.73 -0.53
CA CYS A 23 6.65 -4.77 0.48
C CYS A 23 6.02 -6.15 0.60
N PHE A 24 5.77 -6.82 -0.53
CA PHE A 24 5.21 -8.18 -0.53
C PHE A 24 6.14 -9.17 0.18
N VAL A 25 7.44 -9.14 -0.12
CA VAL A 25 8.44 -9.99 0.55
C VAL A 25 8.53 -9.64 2.03
N MET A 26 8.56 -8.36 2.38
CA MET A 26 8.67 -7.90 3.77
C MET A 26 7.47 -8.35 4.62
N ILE A 27 6.25 -8.27 4.09
CA ILE A 27 5.04 -8.75 4.77
C ILE A 27 5.07 -10.28 4.93
N LYS A 28 5.59 -11.02 3.95
CA LYS A 28 5.71 -12.49 4.03
C LYS A 28 6.82 -12.97 4.97
N LEU A 29 7.81 -12.13 5.25
CA LEU A 29 8.84 -12.41 6.25
C LEU A 29 8.34 -12.20 7.69
N LEU A 30 7.25 -11.45 7.89
CA LEU A 30 6.66 -11.31 9.21
C LEU A 30 6.08 -12.66 9.67
N PRO A 31 6.27 -13.02 10.96
CA PRO A 31 5.64 -14.19 11.53
C PRO A 31 4.11 -14.04 11.48
N ASP A 32 3.42 -15.13 11.16
CA ASP A 32 1.98 -15.12 10.97
C ASP A 32 1.26 -14.55 12.21
N PRO A 33 0.36 -13.55 12.05
CA PRO A 33 -0.30 -12.89 13.17
C PRO A 33 -1.35 -13.78 13.86
N ILE A 34 -1.40 -15.08 13.57
CA ILE A 34 -2.44 -16.03 14.00
C ILE A 34 -2.52 -16.18 15.53
N ILE A 35 -1.49 -15.78 16.29
CA ILE A 35 -1.35 -16.18 17.69
C ILE A 35 -2.38 -15.53 18.66
N LYS A 36 -3.31 -14.65 18.22
CA LYS A 36 -4.17 -13.88 19.16
C LYS A 36 -5.65 -13.63 18.80
N SER A 37 -6.27 -14.29 17.81
CA SER A 37 -7.71 -14.13 17.56
C SER A 37 -8.54 -15.27 18.15
N LYS A 38 -9.75 -14.97 18.63
CA LYS A 38 -10.70 -15.95 19.19
C LYS A 38 -10.94 -17.08 18.17
N LEU A 39 -11.05 -18.33 18.63
CA LEU A 39 -11.24 -19.55 17.80
C LEU A 39 -12.29 -19.43 16.67
N ALA A 40 -13.33 -18.61 16.85
CA ALA A 40 -14.38 -18.41 15.84
C ALA A 40 -13.95 -17.50 14.67
N GLU A 41 -13.20 -16.43 14.94
CA GLU A 41 -12.63 -15.53 13.92
C GLU A 41 -11.53 -16.23 13.12
N TYR A 42 -10.82 -17.16 13.76
CA TYR A 42 -9.76 -17.94 13.15
C TYR A 42 -10.25 -18.82 11.98
N LYS A 43 -11.43 -19.45 12.08
CA LYS A 43 -11.98 -20.28 10.98
C LYS A 43 -12.36 -19.44 9.76
N GLN A 44 -12.92 -18.26 9.97
CA GLN A 44 -13.25 -17.33 8.88
C GLN A 44 -11.98 -16.78 8.23
N GLU A 45 -10.98 -16.44 9.05
CA GLU A 45 -9.67 -15.99 8.57
C GLU A 45 -8.95 -17.07 7.74
N LEU A 46 -8.98 -18.33 8.18
CA LEU A 46 -8.42 -19.44 7.41
C LEU A 46 -9.11 -19.59 6.06
N ALA A 47 -10.45 -19.67 6.03
CA ALA A 47 -11.21 -19.81 4.78
C ALA A 47 -10.94 -18.67 3.79
N LEU A 48 -10.78 -17.44 4.29
CA LEU A 48 -10.40 -16.29 3.48
C LEU A 48 -8.96 -16.42 2.93
N ARG A 49 -8.00 -16.83 3.77
CA ARG A 49 -6.62 -17.09 3.34
C ARG A 49 -6.56 -18.16 2.26
N GLU A 50 -7.35 -19.23 2.38
CA GLU A 50 -7.44 -20.29 1.37
C GLU A 50 -8.01 -19.76 0.05
N ALA A 51 -9.12 -19.01 0.10
CA ALA A 51 -9.74 -18.39 -1.07
C ALA A 51 -8.78 -17.42 -1.79
N TRP A 52 -7.81 -16.86 -1.06
CA TRP A 52 -6.82 -15.92 -1.56
C TRP A 52 -5.53 -16.58 -2.03
N GLY A 53 -5.48 -17.92 -1.98
CA GLY A 53 -4.34 -18.69 -2.44
C GLY A 53 -3.12 -18.61 -1.53
N TYR A 54 -3.28 -18.22 -0.25
CA TYR A 54 -2.19 -18.19 0.73
C TYR A 54 -1.59 -19.58 1.02
N ASN A 55 -2.27 -20.65 0.60
CA ASN A 55 -1.78 -22.04 0.66
C ASN A 55 -0.85 -22.42 -0.50
N LYS A 56 -0.66 -21.56 -1.52
CA LYS A 56 0.16 -21.87 -2.70
C LYS A 56 1.62 -21.41 -2.55
N PRO A 57 2.59 -21.86 -3.37
CA PRO A 57 3.96 -21.38 -3.32
C PRO A 57 4.08 -19.86 -3.47
N ILE A 58 5.06 -19.23 -2.81
CA ILE A 58 5.15 -17.76 -2.67
C ILE A 58 5.14 -17.01 -4.02
N LEU A 59 5.76 -17.60 -5.05
CA LEU A 59 5.76 -17.07 -6.43
C LEU A 59 4.36 -17.04 -7.04
N THR A 60 3.56 -18.08 -6.81
CA THR A 60 2.18 -18.13 -7.31
C THR A 60 1.27 -17.16 -6.56
N GLN A 61 1.51 -16.93 -5.27
CA GLN A 61 0.79 -15.91 -4.50
C GLN A 61 1.06 -14.52 -5.05
N TYR A 62 2.32 -14.21 -5.34
CA TYR A 62 2.70 -12.94 -5.94
C TYR A 62 2.07 -12.75 -7.34
N GLY A 63 2.06 -13.81 -8.16
CA GLY A 63 1.40 -13.77 -9.47
C GLY A 63 -0.11 -13.54 -9.39
N ILE A 64 -0.80 -14.18 -8.42
CA ILE A 64 -2.23 -13.95 -8.17
C ILE A 64 -2.48 -12.51 -7.73
N PHE A 65 -1.66 -12.00 -6.80
CA PHE A 65 -1.74 -10.62 -6.32
C PHE A 65 -1.56 -9.61 -7.47
N LEU A 66 -0.50 -9.75 -8.26
CA LEU A 66 -0.28 -8.87 -9.41
C LEU A 66 -1.44 -8.93 -10.40
N LYS A 67 -1.93 -10.14 -10.72
CA LYS A 67 -3.07 -10.30 -11.62
C LYS A 67 -4.27 -9.50 -11.10
N LYS A 68 -4.66 -9.70 -9.85
CA LYS A 68 -5.79 -8.99 -9.22
C LYS A 68 -5.62 -7.48 -9.23
N VAL A 69 -4.43 -6.97 -8.88
CA VAL A 69 -4.13 -5.53 -8.88
C VAL A 69 -4.26 -4.94 -10.29
N PHE A 70 -3.79 -5.63 -11.32
CA PHE A 70 -3.83 -5.12 -12.69
C PHE A 70 -5.17 -5.35 -13.42
N THR A 71 -5.90 -6.43 -13.13
CA THR A 71 -7.16 -6.76 -13.84
C THR A 71 -8.41 -6.25 -13.13
N GLU A 72 -8.44 -6.33 -11.81
CA GLU A 72 -9.63 -6.07 -10.98
C GLU A 72 -9.45 -4.82 -10.11
N TRP A 73 -8.25 -4.24 -10.07
CA TRP A 73 -7.87 -3.15 -9.16
C TRP A 73 -8.08 -3.51 -7.68
N ASP A 74 -8.00 -4.80 -7.36
CA ASP A 74 -8.12 -5.35 -6.01
C ASP A 74 -6.73 -5.38 -5.35
N TRP A 75 -6.56 -4.51 -4.35
CA TRP A 75 -5.32 -4.34 -3.58
C TRP A 75 -5.23 -5.27 -2.38
N GLY A 76 -6.32 -5.91 -2.02
CA GLY A 76 -6.38 -6.82 -0.91
C GLY A 76 -7.23 -6.39 0.27
N TYR A 77 -7.28 -7.24 1.28
CA TYR A 77 -7.86 -6.92 2.58
C TYR A 77 -6.78 -6.72 3.65
N CYS A 78 -7.01 -5.76 4.53
CA CYS A 78 -6.26 -5.61 5.77
C CYS A 78 -6.70 -6.67 6.78
N ILE A 79 -5.76 -7.48 7.28
CA ILE A 79 -6.04 -8.58 8.22
C ILE A 79 -6.38 -8.07 9.64
N ARG A 80 -6.01 -6.82 9.99
CA ARG A 80 -6.23 -6.28 11.35
C ARG A 80 -6.54 -4.78 11.36
N VAL A 81 -7.73 -4.39 10.92
CA VAL A 81 -8.29 -3.08 11.27
C VAL A 81 -9.34 -3.31 12.37
N GLY A 82 -8.92 -3.21 13.64
CA GLY A 82 -9.85 -3.26 14.78
C GLY A 82 -10.76 -4.50 14.82
N THR A 83 -10.21 -5.71 14.59
CA THR A 83 -10.91 -7.03 14.57
C THR A 83 -11.71 -7.39 13.31
N LYS A 84 -11.70 -6.57 12.25
CA LYS A 84 -12.38 -6.90 10.97
C LYS A 84 -11.44 -6.86 9.76
N PHE A 85 -11.79 -7.69 8.78
CA PHE A 85 -11.29 -7.59 7.41
C PHE A 85 -11.91 -6.33 6.76
N MET A 86 -11.06 -5.45 6.25
CA MET A 86 -11.48 -4.23 5.57
C MET A 86 -10.67 -4.12 4.27
N ASP A 87 -11.31 -3.63 3.21
CA ASP A 87 -10.65 -3.40 1.93
C ASP A 87 -9.52 -2.38 2.12
N VAL A 88 -8.35 -2.66 1.55
CA VAL A 88 -7.19 -1.76 1.58
C VAL A 88 -7.56 -0.40 1.00
N THR A 89 -8.37 -0.37 -0.06
CA THR A 89 -8.79 0.88 -0.71
C THR A 89 -9.63 1.75 0.23
N GLU A 90 -10.58 1.14 0.94
CA GLU A 90 -11.42 1.80 1.93
C GLU A 90 -10.57 2.30 3.11
N TYR A 91 -9.61 1.49 3.57
CA TYR A 91 -8.71 1.88 4.64
C TYR A 91 -7.83 3.08 4.26
N ILE A 92 -7.29 3.09 3.04
CA ILE A 92 -6.53 4.22 2.48
C ILE A 92 -7.42 5.46 2.42
N ALA A 93 -8.67 5.33 1.94
CA ALA A 93 -9.63 6.43 1.87
C ALA A 93 -9.92 7.03 3.26
N MET A 94 -10.00 6.19 4.30
CA MET A 94 -10.20 6.65 5.68
C MET A 94 -9.01 7.45 6.22
N LYS A 95 -7.78 7.11 5.83
CA LYS A 95 -6.55 7.76 6.31
C LYS A 95 -6.10 8.96 5.47
N LEU A 96 -6.51 9.01 4.20
CA LEU A 96 -6.17 10.07 3.25
C LEU A 96 -6.42 11.49 3.78
N PRO A 97 -7.58 11.82 4.39
CA PRO A 97 -7.85 13.17 4.87
C PRO A 97 -6.84 13.66 5.91
N ALA A 98 -6.40 12.79 6.82
CA ALA A 98 -5.40 13.14 7.83
C ALA A 98 -4.04 13.42 7.19
N THR A 99 -3.61 12.60 6.23
CA THR A 99 -2.35 12.82 5.49
C THR A 99 -2.37 14.12 4.70
N ILE A 100 -3.50 14.43 4.04
CA ILE A 100 -3.69 15.66 3.29
C ILE A 100 -3.60 16.87 4.23
N ALA A 101 -4.29 16.84 5.38
CA ALA A 101 -4.28 17.92 6.34
C ALA A 101 -2.84 18.23 6.81
N VAL A 102 -2.09 17.20 7.22
CA VAL A 102 -0.70 17.37 7.68
C VAL A 102 0.19 17.97 6.58
N ASN A 103 0.12 17.44 5.36
CA ASN A 103 0.92 17.96 4.24
C ASN A 103 0.53 19.39 3.86
N LEU A 104 -0.75 19.73 3.93
CA LEU A 104 -1.23 21.06 3.62
C LEU A 104 -0.63 22.09 4.59
N TYR A 105 -0.62 21.81 5.89
CA TYR A 105 0.03 22.68 6.88
C TYR A 105 1.54 22.79 6.64
N SER A 106 2.21 21.68 6.29
CA SER A 106 3.63 21.71 5.95
C SER A 106 3.92 22.60 4.74
N VAL A 107 3.10 22.56 3.69
CA VAL A 107 3.25 23.40 2.49
C VAL A 107 3.01 24.87 2.80
N ILE A 108 1.96 25.18 3.57
CA ILE A 108 1.62 26.56 3.95
C ILE A 108 2.78 27.24 4.70
N ILE A 109 3.54 26.49 5.51
CA ILE A 109 4.67 27.04 6.27
C ILE A 109 5.97 27.02 5.44
N SER A 110 6.25 25.90 4.76
CA SER A 110 7.51 25.71 4.05
C SER A 110 7.65 26.59 2.81
N VAL A 111 6.56 26.84 2.08
CA VAL A 111 6.63 27.64 0.84
C VAL A 111 7.00 29.10 1.12
N PRO A 112 6.32 29.84 2.02
CA PRO A 112 6.71 31.20 2.35
C PRO A 112 8.11 31.29 2.95
N LEU A 113 8.45 30.40 3.90
CA LEU A 113 9.78 30.40 4.50
C LEU A 113 10.87 30.08 3.47
N GLY A 114 10.62 29.12 2.58
CA GLY A 114 11.55 28.78 1.50
C GLY A 114 11.77 29.94 0.54
N ILE A 115 10.71 30.69 0.21
CA ILE A 115 10.81 31.90 -0.61
C ILE A 115 11.61 32.98 0.13
N LEU A 116 11.31 33.24 1.40
CA LEU A 116 12.00 34.27 2.20
C LEU A 116 13.50 33.97 2.35
N PHE A 117 13.87 32.75 2.72
CA PHE A 117 15.27 32.36 2.81
C PHE A 117 15.95 32.30 1.43
N GLY A 118 15.22 31.91 0.39
CA GLY A 118 15.72 31.93 -0.99
C GLY A 118 16.06 33.35 -1.46
N ILE A 119 15.22 34.34 -1.11
CA ILE A 119 15.49 35.76 -1.40
C ILE A 119 16.68 36.25 -0.56
N TYR A 120 16.77 35.90 0.71
CA TYR A 120 17.87 36.34 1.57
C TYR A 120 19.24 35.78 1.15
N ALA A 121 19.26 34.58 0.55
CA ALA A 121 20.49 33.93 0.10
C ALA A 121 20.96 34.37 -1.30
N ALA A 122 20.13 35.07 -2.07
CA ALA A 122 20.42 35.57 -3.42
C ALA A 122 21.06 36.96 -3.38
#